data_AF-A0A3D2BD20-F1
#
_entry.id   AF-A0A3D2BD20-F1
#
_cell.length_a   1.000
_cell.length_b   1.000
_cell.length_c   1.000
_cell.angle_alpha   90.00
_cell.angle_beta   90.00
_cell.angle_gamma   90.00
#
_symmetry.space_group_name_H-M   'P 1'
#
loop_
_entity.id
_entity.type
_entity.pdbx_description
1 polymer ?
#
loop_
_entity_poly.entity_id
_entity_poly.type
_entity_poly.pdbx_seq_one_letter_code
_entity_poly.pdbx_strand_id
1 'polypeptide(L)' 'MKRIITVLIVSSVSCPVFAGAYVETREAYNTASELHEVILRAGYNFDMGAGLMFTNAYNVGRWDELKHSYNEI' A
#
# COMPACT_ATOMS: atom_id res chain seq x y z
N MET A 1 -24.14 38.56 17.92
CA MET A 1 -23.99 37.21 17.33
C MET A 1 -22.50 36.88 17.29
N LYS A 2 -22.04 35.90 18.07
CA LYS A 2 -20.60 35.55 18.16
C LYS A 2 -20.28 34.50 17.08
N ARG A 3 -19.40 34.83 16.14
CA ARG A 3 -18.93 33.90 15.10
C ARG A 3 -17.85 33.00 15.69
N ILE A 4 -18.10 31.70 15.73
CA ILE A 4 -17.11 30.70 16.14
C ILE A 4 -16.26 30.41 14.91
N ILE A 5 -14.96 30.73 14.97
CA ILE A 5 -13.99 30.41 13.92
C ILE A 5 -13.34 29.08 14.32
N THR A 6 -13.65 28.02 13.58
CA THR A 6 -12.99 26.72 13.74
C THR A 6 -11.72 26.70 12.91
N VAL A 7 -10.56 26.57 13.57
CA VAL A 7 -9.25 26.45 12.91
C VAL A 7 -8.87 24.97 12.87
N LEU A 8 -8.74 24.42 11.66
CA LEU A 8 -8.24 23.06 11.44
C LEU A 8 -6.71 23.11 11.32
N ILE A 9 -6.00 22.58 12.30
CA ILE A 9 -4.53 22.42 12.25
C ILE A 9 -4.25 21.06 11.61
N VAL A 10 -3.86 21.06 10.33
CA VAL A 10 -3.33 19.86 9.66
C VAL A 10 -1.83 19.87 9.85
N SER A 11 -1.32 19.06 10.78
CA SER A 11 0.12 18.80 10.90
C SER A 11 0.52 17.67 9.98
N SER A 12 1.27 17.97 8.92
CA SER A 12 1.95 16.95 8.11
C SER A 12 3.15 16.41 8.89
N VAL A 13 2.99 15.23 9.50
CA VAL A 13 4.13 14.52 10.10
C VAL A 13 4.85 13.79 8.97
N SER A 14 6.07 14.18 8.65
CA SER A 14 6.90 13.46 7.69
C SER A 14 7.38 12.15 8.33
N CYS A 15 6.87 11.01 7.87
CA CYS A 15 7.44 9.71 8.23
C CYS A 15 8.74 9.49 7.46
N PRO A 16 9.87 9.14 8.11
CA PRO A 16 11.10 8.80 7.40
C PRO A 16 10.90 7.48 6.65
N VAL A 17 11.11 7.50 5.33
CA VAL A 17 11.30 6.29 4.53
C VAL A 17 12.79 5.98 4.57
N PHE A 18 13.16 4.81 5.10
CA PHE A 18 14.54 4.36 5.08
C PHE A 18 14.94 3.98 3.65
N ALA A 19 16.08 4.49 3.20
CA ALA A 19 16.68 4.06 1.95
C ALA A 19 17.13 2.59 2.05
N GLY A 20 17.08 1.90 0.92
CA GLY A 20 17.48 0.50 0.81
C GLY A 20 16.40 -0.40 0.23
N ALA A 21 16.79 -1.67 0.08
CA ALA A 21 15.93 -2.72 -0.43
C ALA A 21 14.92 -3.15 0.65
N TYR A 22 13.70 -3.43 0.23
CA TYR A 22 12.69 -4.01 1.09
C TYR A 22 11.87 -5.06 0.34
N VAL A 23 11.29 -5.96 1.13
CA VAL A 23 10.28 -6.91 0.67
C VAL A 23 9.06 -6.68 1.56
N GLU A 24 7.89 -6.55 0.94
CA GLU A 24 6.62 -6.37 1.61
C GLU A 24 5.65 -7.45 1.14
N THR A 25 4.91 -8.02 2.08
CA THR A 25 3.70 -8.79 1.80
C THR A 25 2.49 -8.02 2.31
N ARG A 26 1.46 -7.90 1.49
CA ARG A 26 0.17 -7.33 1.90
C ARG A 26 -0.94 -8.29 1.57
N GLU A 27 -1.86 -8.45 2.52
CA GLU A 27 -3.09 -9.22 2.34
C GLU A 27 -4.30 -8.30 2.49
N ALA A 28 -5.32 -8.51 1.66
CA ALA A 28 -6.55 -7.72 1.68
C ALA A 28 -7.77 -8.56 1.28
N TYR A 29 -8.81 -8.52 2.10
CA TYR A 29 -10.11 -9.11 1.77
C TYR A 29 -11.08 -8.02 1.29
N ASN A 30 -11.60 -8.17 0.07
CA ASN A 30 -12.60 -7.28 -0.49
C ASN A 30 -14.01 -7.83 -0.21
N THR A 31 -14.76 -7.17 0.66
CA THR A 31 -16.12 -7.58 1.05
C THR A 31 -17.15 -7.38 -0.06
N ALA A 32 -16.88 -6.52 -1.05
CA ALA A 32 -17.81 -6.28 -2.16
C ALA A 32 -17.70 -7.37 -3.25
N SER A 33 -16.51 -7.93 -3.45
CA SER A 33 -16.28 -9.02 -4.42
C SER A 33 -16.11 -10.40 -3.78
N GLU A 34 -16.05 -10.47 -2.44
CA GLU A 34 -15.73 -11.67 -1.65
C GLU A 34 -14.39 -12.31 -2.01
N LEU A 35 -13.43 -11.51 -2.48
CA LEU A 35 -12.11 -11.98 -2.94
C LEU A 35 -11.01 -11.65 -1.92
N HIS A 36 -10.10 -12.59 -1.74
CA HIS A 36 -8.88 -12.40 -0.96
C HIS A 36 -7.70 -12.16 -1.90
N GLU A 37 -6.97 -11.06 -1.72
CA GLU A 37 -5.77 -10.72 -2.48
C GLU A 37 -4.53 -10.82 -1.60
N VAL A 38 -3.49 -11.44 -2.13
CA VAL A 38 -2.14 -11.45 -1.55
C VAL A 38 -1.20 -10.78 -2.54
N ILE A 39 -0.45 -9.81 -2.06
CA ILE A 39 0.50 -9.04 -2.85
C ILE A 39 1.90 -9.27 -2.30
N LEU A 40 2.83 -9.60 -3.19
CA LEU A 40 4.26 -9.65 -2.93
C LEU A 40 4.93 -8.49 -3.63
N ARG A 41 5.68 -7.68 -2.89
CA ARG A 41 6.42 -6.55 -3.44
C ARG A 41 7.88 -6.60 -3.05
N ALA A 42 8.71 -6.18 -3.98
CA ALA A 42 10.10 -5.87 -3.73
C ALA A 42 10.36 -4.45 -4.21
N GLY A 43 11.03 -3.64 -3.41
CA GLY A 43 11.34 -2.28 -3.80
C GLY A 43 12.68 -1.81 -3.28
N TYR A 44 13.11 -0.68 -3.79
CA TYR A 44 14.32 0.01 -3.35
C TYR A 44 14.03 1.50 -3.26
N ASN A 45 14.26 2.08 -2.09
CA ASN A 45 14.16 3.52 -1.87
C ASN A 45 15.57 4.12 -1.96
N PHE A 46 15.74 5.15 -2.79
CA PHE A 46 16.98 5.91 -2.89
C PHE A 46 17.04 6.98 -1.79
N ASP A 47 18.24 7.29 -1.30
CA ASP A 47 18.47 8.35 -0.31
C ASP A 47 17.96 9.74 -0.76
N MET A 48 17.82 9.93 -2.08
CA MET A 48 17.32 11.17 -2.68
C MET A 48 15.79 11.26 -2.75
N GLY A 49 15.06 10.31 -2.13
CA GLY A 49 13.60 10.32 -1.98
C GLY A 49 12.80 9.70 -3.13
N ALA A 50 13.46 9.30 -4.23
CA ALA A 50 12.85 8.46 -5.26
C ALA A 50 12.86 6.98 -4.83
N GLY A 51 12.04 6.14 -5.47
CA GLY A 51 12.08 4.69 -5.26
C GLY A 51 11.47 3.95 -6.43
N LEU A 52 11.78 2.65 -6.49
CA LEU A 52 11.15 1.71 -7.43
C LEU A 52 10.50 0.59 -6.64
N MET A 53 9.37 0.09 -7.12
CA MET A 53 8.64 -1.00 -6.51
C MET A 53 8.13 -1.93 -7.60
N PHE A 54 8.42 -3.21 -7.46
CA PHE A 54 7.89 -4.25 -8.31
C PHE A 54 6.83 -5.00 -7.51
N THR A 55 5.63 -5.06 -8.06
CA THR A 55 4.46 -5.64 -7.40
C THR A 55 3.95 -6.83 -8.19
N ASN A 56 3.70 -7.94 -7.50
CA ASN A 56 2.96 -9.07 -8.03
C ASN A 56 1.77 -9.37 -7.12
N ALA A 57 0.57 -9.35 -7.69
CA ALA A 57 -0.66 -9.60 -6.96
C ALA A 57 -1.31 -10.92 -7.41
N TYR A 58 -1.80 -11.66 -6.42
CA TYR A 58 -2.53 -12.91 -6.61
C TYR A 58 -3.87 -12.85 -5.89
N ASN A 59 -4.89 -13.40 -6.53
CA ASN A 59 -6.17 -13.64 -5.89
C ASN A 59 -6.19 -15.08 -5.37
N VAL A 60 -6.51 -15.24 -4.09
CA VAL A 60 -6.55 -16.51 -3.38
C VAL A 60 -7.98 -17.06 -3.25
N GLY A 61 -8.99 -16.30 -3.73
CA GLY A 61 -10.39 -16.73 -3.81
C GLY A 61 -10.92 -17.37 -2.53
N ARG A 62 -11.70 -18.45 -2.68
CA ARG A 62 -12.16 -19.32 -1.57
C ARG A 62 -11.12 -20.39 -1.24
N TRP A 63 -9.87 -20.00 -1.02
CA TRP A 63 -8.77 -20.86 -0.52
C TRP A 63 -8.26 -21.98 -1.44
N ASP A 64 -8.88 -22.20 -2.60
CA ASP A 64 -8.51 -23.28 -3.54
C ASP A 64 -7.96 -22.78 -4.89
N GLU A 65 -7.84 -21.47 -5.08
CA GLU A 65 -7.37 -20.88 -6.35
C GLU A 65 -6.28 -19.83 -6.09
N LEU A 66 -5.03 -20.09 -6.50
CA LEU A 66 -3.98 -19.07 -6.56
C LEU A 66 -3.86 -18.56 -8.00
N LYS A 67 -4.61 -17.50 -8.32
CA LYS A 67 -4.64 -16.92 -9.67
C LYS A 67 -3.84 -15.62 -9.70
N HIS A 68 -2.96 -15.48 -10.68
CA HIS A 68 -2.29 -14.21 -10.96
C HIS A 68 -3.33 -13.13 -11.27
N SER A 69 -3.16 -11.94 -10.71
CA SER A 69 -4.04 -10.79 -10.92
C SER A 69 -3.38 -9.75 -11.80
N TYR A 70 -2.32 -9.10 -11.31
CA TYR A 70 -1.62 -8.05 -12.05
C TYR A 70 -0.15 -7.94 -11.62
N ASN A 71 0.62 -7.25 -12.47
CA ASN A 71 1.98 -6.82 -12.20
C ASN A 71 2.06 -5.30 -12.35
N GLU A 72 2.82 -4.64 -11.48
CA GLU A 72 3.02 -3.19 -11.52
C GLU A 72 4.50 -2.86 -11.25
N ILE A 73 4.99 -1.80 -11.91
CA ILE A 73 6.32 -1.19 -11.77
C ILE A 73 6.16 0.32 -11.63
#